data_AF-I6ZK73-F1
#
_entry.id   AF-I6ZK73-F1
#
_cell.length_a   1.000
_cell.length_b   1.000
_cell.length_c   1.000
_cell.angle_alpha   90.00
_cell.angle_beta   90.00
_cell.angle_gamma   90.00
#
_symmetry.space_group_name_H-M   'P 1'
#
loop_
_entity.id
_entity.type
_entity.pdbx_description
1 polymer ?
#
loop_
_entity_poly.entity_id
_entity_poly.type
_entity_poly.pdbx_seq_one_letter_code
_entity_poly.pdbx_strand_id
1 'polypeptide(L)'
;MIAVIDTGYLIERLLPTEGLIRGYVTDSVINELKTAESRAYLEFLSFMIEVRNPSEEYVTKVKNDLRKEVNNLSDTDIDVVALTLELKDEVTEMWLGPESPEQEEVICFTNDNGIKNVLSRYSSYDDPEFSARKYKTRCYGCFSLFSENLDFCKKCGLRTLTRITVADTKNGEMMFFKKGYQYRKPRTLKNTRGVELRSADQREYIQHQKVMRSRMNRNRKEIDF
;
A
#
# COMPACT_ATOMS: atom_id res chain seq x y z
N MET A 1 6.55 -7.78 -21.74
CA MET A 1 5.82 -7.26 -20.55
C MET A 1 6.44 -5.95 -20.11
N ILE A 2 5.60 -5.02 -19.65
CA ILE A 2 6.01 -3.84 -18.90
C ILE A 2 5.94 -4.19 -17.41
N ALA A 3 6.96 -3.84 -16.63
CA ALA A 3 6.99 -4.12 -15.21
C ALA A 3 7.00 -2.86 -14.36
N VAL A 4 6.22 -2.84 -13.29
CA VAL A 4 6.40 -1.92 -12.16
C VAL A 4 7.04 -2.70 -11.02
N ILE A 5 8.11 -2.16 -10.45
CA ILE A 5 8.97 -2.91 -9.53
C ILE A 5 8.89 -2.33 -8.12
N ASP A 6 8.52 -3.19 -7.17
CA ASP A 6 8.52 -2.91 -5.73
C ASP A 6 9.92 -3.07 -5.11
N THR A 7 10.17 -2.44 -3.96
CA THR A 7 11.44 -2.57 -3.22
C THR A 7 11.76 -4.03 -2.89
N GLY A 8 10.77 -4.83 -2.51
CA GLY A 8 10.96 -6.23 -2.14
C GLY A 8 11.66 -7.06 -3.23
N TYR A 9 11.25 -6.87 -4.49
CA TYR A 9 11.84 -7.60 -5.64
C TYR A 9 13.28 -7.17 -5.93
N LEU A 10 13.61 -5.90 -5.71
CA LEU A 10 14.97 -5.38 -5.87
C LEU A 10 15.91 -5.88 -4.78
N ILE A 11 15.40 -6.01 -3.55
CA ILE A 11 16.16 -6.56 -2.43
C ILE A 11 16.44 -8.05 -2.64
N GLU A 12 15.45 -8.81 -3.11
CA GLU A 12 15.56 -10.26 -3.30
C GLU A 12 16.21 -10.67 -4.64
N ARG A 13 16.41 -9.72 -5.57
CA ARG A 13 17.03 -9.93 -6.89
C ARG A 13 16.27 -10.95 -7.75
N LEU A 14 14.95 -10.88 -7.71
CA LEU A 14 14.05 -11.83 -8.37
C LEU A 14 13.53 -11.37 -9.74
N LEU A 15 14.04 -10.26 -10.27
CA LEU A 15 13.51 -9.73 -11.53
C LEU A 15 13.84 -10.67 -12.69
N PRO A 16 12.83 -11.15 -13.44
CA PRO A 16 13.08 -11.93 -14.64
C PRO A 16 13.65 -11.02 -15.72
N THR A 17 14.79 -11.41 -16.29
CA THR A 17 15.42 -10.69 -17.42
C THR A 17 14.85 -11.11 -18.77
N GLU A 18 14.17 -12.26 -18.83
CA GLU A 18 13.56 -12.77 -20.06
C GLU A 18 12.15 -12.18 -20.24
N GLY A 19 11.87 -11.62 -21.43
CA GLY A 19 10.55 -11.08 -21.79
C GLY A 19 10.19 -9.72 -21.20
N LEU A 20 11.06 -9.13 -20.37
CA LEU A 20 10.92 -7.77 -19.88
C LEU A 20 11.28 -6.76 -20.98
N ILE A 21 10.30 -5.99 -21.42
CA ILE A 21 10.49 -4.94 -22.44
C ILE A 21 11.00 -3.68 -21.75
N ARG A 22 10.38 -3.32 -20.63
CA ARG A 22 10.71 -2.11 -19.85
C ARG A 22 10.27 -2.27 -18.40
N GLY A 23 11.12 -1.84 -17.47
CA GLY A 23 10.81 -1.76 -16.05
C GLY A 23 10.66 -0.32 -15.59
N TYR A 24 9.77 -0.08 -14.63
CA TYR A 24 9.54 1.21 -14.01
C TYR A 24 9.69 1.13 -12.50
N VAL A 25 10.38 2.12 -11.94
CA VAL A 25 10.57 2.30 -10.49
C VAL A 25 10.23 3.75 -10.13
N THR A 26 9.63 3.97 -8.97
CA THR A 26 9.35 5.32 -8.46
C THR A 26 10.53 5.87 -7.65
N ASP A 27 10.68 7.19 -7.57
CA ASP A 27 11.70 7.82 -6.72
C ASP A 27 11.53 7.43 -5.25
N SER A 28 10.28 7.23 -4.81
CA SER A 28 9.93 6.74 -3.48
C SER A 28 10.59 5.39 -3.18
N VAL A 29 10.56 4.44 -4.13
CA VAL A 29 11.21 3.12 -4.00
C VAL A 29 12.73 3.26 -3.96
N ILE A 30 13.32 4.13 -4.79
CA ILE A 30 14.78 4.39 -4.79
C ILE A 30 15.24 4.95 -3.44
N ASN A 31 14.50 5.90 -2.89
CA ASN A 31 14.80 6.50 -1.58
C ASN A 31 14.64 5.50 -0.42
N GLU A 32 13.78 4.50 -0.58
CA GLU A 32 13.61 3.42 0.37
C GLU A 32 14.77 2.42 0.35
N LEU A 33 15.45 2.23 -0.79
CA LEU A 33 16.64 1.38 -0.92
C LEU A 33 17.86 1.98 -0.20
N LYS A 34 18.16 1.42 0.97
CA LYS A 34 19.29 1.86 1.82
C LYS A 34 20.58 1.07 1.61
N THR A 35 20.48 -0.17 1.13
CA THR A 35 21.62 -1.09 1.06
C THR A 35 22.41 -0.88 -0.23
N ALA A 36 23.75 -0.90 -0.13
CA ALA A 36 24.64 -0.76 -1.29
C ALA A 36 24.41 -1.84 -2.36
N GLU A 37 24.12 -3.06 -1.92
CA GLU A 37 23.84 -4.22 -2.78
C GLU A 37 22.61 -4.02 -3.67
N SER A 38 21.51 -3.52 -3.11
CA SER A 38 20.27 -3.28 -3.86
C SER A 38 20.43 -2.11 -4.83
N ARG A 39 21.23 -1.11 -4.47
CA ARG A 39 21.56 0.01 -5.37
C ARG A 39 22.42 -0.44 -6.55
N ALA A 40 23.46 -1.24 -6.29
CA ALA A 40 24.30 -1.81 -7.35
C ALA A 40 23.49 -2.71 -8.31
N TYR A 41 22.48 -3.43 -7.80
CA TYR A 41 21.59 -4.23 -8.63
C TYR A 41 20.68 -3.36 -9.53
N LEU A 42 20.16 -2.25 -9.01
CA LEU A 42 19.41 -1.28 -9.81
C LEU A 42 20.29 -0.60 -10.86
N GLU A 43 21.52 -0.22 -10.51
CA GLU A 43 22.51 0.31 -11.45
C GLU A 43 22.84 -0.70 -12.55
N PHE A 44 22.97 -1.98 -12.21
CA PHE A 44 23.17 -3.04 -13.20
C PHE A 44 22.01 -3.16 -14.19
N LEU A 45 20.77 -2.95 -13.73
CA LEU A 45 19.56 -3.02 -14.54
C LEU A 45 19.15 -1.67 -15.16
N SER A 46 19.98 -0.63 -15.06
CA SER A 46 19.64 0.73 -15.50
C SER A 46 19.33 0.83 -17.00
N PHE A 47 19.74 -0.16 -17.79
CA PHE A 47 19.45 -0.21 -19.23
C PHE A 47 18.03 -0.69 -19.54
N MET A 48 17.34 -1.33 -18.59
CA MET A 48 15.94 -1.80 -18.73
C MET A 48 14.97 -1.04 -17.83
N ILE A 49 15.45 -0.44 -16.73
CA ILE A 49 14.62 0.20 -15.73
C ILE A 49 14.69 1.73 -15.89
N GLU A 50 13.52 2.34 -16.06
CA GLU A 50 13.34 3.79 -16.09
C GLU A 50 12.69 4.27 -14.78
N VAL A 51 13.08 5.46 -14.34
CA VAL A 51 12.45 6.09 -13.16
C VAL A 51 11.23 6.86 -13.63
N ARG A 52 10.05 6.51 -13.10
CA ARG A 52 8.78 7.16 -13.41
C ARG A 52 7.93 7.25 -12.15
N ASN A 53 7.43 8.44 -11.85
CA ASN A 53 6.48 8.64 -10.76
C ASN A 53 5.05 8.65 -11.30
N PRO A 54 4.07 8.19 -10.50
CA PRO A 54 2.67 8.27 -10.87
C PRO A 54 2.17 9.71 -10.87
N SER A 55 1.15 9.96 -11.68
CA SER A 55 0.37 11.19 -11.66
C SER A 55 -0.46 11.33 -10.38
N GLU A 56 -0.68 12.57 -9.97
CA GLU A 56 -1.40 12.87 -8.71
C GLU A 56 -2.86 12.42 -8.72
N GLU A 57 -3.46 12.35 -9.91
CA GLU A 57 -4.83 11.86 -10.11
C GLU A 57 -4.94 10.40 -9.64
N TYR A 58 -4.03 9.54 -10.10
CA TYR A 58 -4.01 8.12 -9.75
C TYR A 58 -3.66 7.90 -8.27
N VAL A 59 -2.72 8.67 -7.72
CA VAL A 59 -2.41 8.64 -6.28
C VAL A 59 -3.64 8.99 -5.46
N THR A 60 -4.39 10.02 -5.87
CA THR A 60 -5.61 10.45 -5.17
C THR A 60 -6.74 9.41 -5.31
N LYS A 61 -6.89 8.79 -6.49
CA LYS A 61 -7.83 7.69 -6.75
C LYS A 61 -7.57 6.51 -5.79
N VAL A 62 -6.34 6.01 -5.75
CA VAL A 62 -5.94 4.90 -4.86
C VAL A 62 -6.14 5.27 -3.39
N LYS A 63 -5.74 6.48 -2.96
CA LYS A 63 -5.94 6.94 -1.57
C LYS A 63 -7.42 7.00 -1.18
N ASN A 64 -8.30 7.45 -2.08
CA ASN A 64 -9.73 7.53 -1.82
C ASN A 64 -10.37 6.14 -1.67
N ASP A 65 -9.97 5.19 -2.52
CA ASP A 65 -10.46 3.82 -2.48
C ASP A 65 -10.00 3.12 -1.18
N LEU A 66 -8.76 3.35 -0.76
CA LEU A 66 -8.19 2.79 0.46
C LEU A 66 -8.70 3.45 1.76
N ARG A 67 -9.24 4.67 1.69
CA ARG A 67 -9.63 5.46 2.88
C ARG A 67 -10.66 4.77 3.78
N LYS A 68 -11.56 3.99 3.19
CA LYS A 68 -12.67 3.34 3.92
C LYS A 68 -12.27 2.00 4.52
N GLU A 69 -11.03 1.57 4.30
CA GLU A 69 -10.61 0.21 4.61
C GLU A 69 -9.39 0.14 5.51
N VAL A 70 -9.30 -0.95 6.24
CA VAL A 70 -8.13 -1.29 7.03
C VAL A 70 -7.04 -1.85 6.11
N ASN A 71 -6.08 -1.00 5.80
CA ASN A 71 -4.88 -1.35 5.05
C ASN A 71 -3.62 -0.89 5.81
N ASN A 72 -2.48 -1.50 5.53
CA ASN A 72 -1.18 -1.09 6.09
C ASN A 72 -0.22 -0.63 4.99
N LEU A 73 -0.74 -0.13 3.88
CA LEU A 73 0.09 0.35 2.79
C LEU A 73 0.78 1.64 3.21
N SER A 74 2.08 1.71 2.94
CA SER A 74 2.87 2.92 3.07
C SER A 74 2.62 3.88 1.88
N ASP A 75 3.14 5.10 1.97
CA ASP A 75 3.04 6.04 0.85
C ASP A 75 3.83 5.53 -0.37
N THR A 76 4.96 4.84 -0.18
CA THR A 76 5.74 4.22 -1.28
C THR A 76 4.93 3.13 -1.98
N ASP A 77 4.24 2.27 -1.21
CA ASP A 77 3.36 1.23 -1.78
C ASP A 77 2.21 1.84 -2.60
N ILE A 78 1.64 2.96 -2.15
CA ILE A 78 0.57 3.66 -2.87
C ILE A 78 1.08 4.18 -4.20
N ASP A 79 2.30 4.73 -4.26
CA ASP A 79 2.90 5.22 -5.50
C ASP A 79 3.11 4.08 -6.51
N VAL A 80 3.59 2.92 -6.05
CA VAL A 80 3.76 1.70 -6.88
C VAL A 80 2.42 1.23 -7.45
N VAL A 81 1.38 1.15 -6.61
CA VAL A 81 0.03 0.79 -7.07
C VAL A 81 -0.51 1.80 -8.07
N ALA A 82 -0.36 3.10 -7.80
CA ALA A 82 -0.85 4.15 -8.67
C ALA A 82 -0.17 4.10 -10.05
N LEU A 83 1.16 3.93 -10.10
CA LEU A 83 1.91 3.83 -11.34
C LEU A 83 1.48 2.61 -12.17
N THR A 84 1.21 1.49 -11.49
CA THR A 84 0.73 0.26 -12.15
C THR A 84 -0.60 0.51 -12.86
N LEU A 85 -1.53 1.21 -12.21
CA LEU A 85 -2.84 1.51 -12.78
C LEU A 85 -2.75 2.50 -13.94
N GLU A 86 -1.89 3.51 -13.82
CA GLU A 86 -1.65 4.50 -14.87
C GLU A 86 -1.11 3.84 -16.14
N LEU A 87 -0.05 3.04 -16.02
CA LEU A 87 0.54 2.31 -17.16
C LEU A 87 -0.46 1.35 -17.80
N LYS A 88 -1.30 0.69 -16.99
CA LYS A 88 -2.32 -0.23 -17.50
C LYS A 88 -3.38 0.51 -18.33
N ASP A 89 -3.84 1.66 -17.85
CA ASP A 89 -4.80 2.48 -18.60
C ASP A 89 -4.16 3.00 -19.90
N GLU A 90 -2.90 3.46 -19.87
CA GLU A 90 -2.15 3.89 -21.06
C GLU A 90 -2.03 2.80 -22.13
N VAL A 91 -1.67 1.59 -21.73
CA VAL A 91 -1.57 0.44 -22.64
C VAL A 91 -2.95 0.03 -23.17
N THR A 92 -3.99 0.12 -22.34
CA THR A 92 -5.35 -0.24 -22.73
C THR A 92 -5.94 0.77 -23.73
N GLU A 93 -5.59 2.04 -23.61
CA GLU A 93 -6.06 3.12 -24.50
C GLU A 93 -5.36 3.16 -25.86
N MET A 94 -4.24 2.45 -26.05
CA MET A 94 -3.58 2.33 -27.35
C MET A 94 -4.50 1.61 -28.36
N TRP A 95 -4.87 2.33 -29.43
CA TRP A 95 -5.71 1.81 -30.52
C TRP A 95 -5.05 0.60 -31.21
N LEU A 96 -5.72 -0.54 -31.15
CA LEU A 96 -5.33 -1.76 -31.86
C LEU A 96 -5.60 -1.60 -33.36
N GLY A 97 -4.54 -1.43 -34.15
CA GLY A 97 -4.60 -1.71 -35.58
C GLY A 97 -4.66 -3.22 -35.83
N PRO A 98 -5.21 -3.68 -36.97
CA PRO A 98 -5.31 -5.10 -37.32
C PRO A 98 -3.95 -5.82 -37.45
N GLU A 99 -2.84 -5.09 -37.43
CA GLU A 99 -1.46 -5.62 -37.58
C GLU A 99 -0.59 -5.52 -36.32
N SER A 100 -1.13 -5.07 -35.18
CA SER A 100 -0.35 -4.91 -33.93
C SER A 100 -0.45 -6.17 -33.06
N PRO A 101 0.63 -6.97 -32.93
CA PRO A 101 0.58 -8.24 -32.22
C PRO A 101 0.76 -8.00 -30.72
N GLU A 102 -0.17 -8.56 -29.93
CA GLU A 102 -0.12 -8.74 -28.47
C GLU A 102 -0.01 -7.45 -27.62
N GLN A 103 -1.07 -7.17 -26.85
CA GLN A 103 -1.03 -6.09 -25.84
C GLN A 103 0.13 -6.33 -24.88
N GLU A 104 0.96 -5.30 -24.68
CA GLU A 104 2.04 -5.37 -23.71
C GLU A 104 1.46 -5.49 -22.31
N GLU A 105 1.52 -6.68 -21.71
CA GLU A 105 0.99 -6.86 -20.36
C GLU A 105 1.78 -6.04 -19.33
N VAL A 106 1.07 -5.25 -18.53
CA VAL A 106 1.62 -4.49 -17.40
C VAL A 106 1.52 -5.33 -16.13
N ILE A 107 2.67 -5.63 -15.53
CA ILE A 107 2.78 -6.50 -14.35
C ILE A 107 3.43 -5.71 -13.21
N CYS A 108 2.88 -5.82 -12.00
CA CYS A 108 3.53 -5.31 -10.79
C CYS A 108 4.27 -6.43 -10.06
N PHE A 109 5.59 -6.34 -10.00
CA PHE A 109 6.43 -7.26 -9.24
C PHE A 109 6.51 -6.81 -7.79
N THR A 110 5.68 -7.43 -6.95
CA THR A 110 5.66 -7.20 -5.50
C THR A 110 5.57 -8.51 -4.71
N ASN A 111 6.25 -8.57 -3.57
CA ASN A 111 6.13 -9.66 -2.62
C ASN A 111 5.16 -9.33 -1.47
N ASP A 112 4.70 -8.08 -1.36
CA ASP A 112 3.81 -7.67 -0.29
C ASP A 112 2.35 -8.06 -0.63
N ASN A 113 1.77 -8.91 0.22
CA ASN A 113 0.37 -9.30 0.14
C ASN A 113 -0.59 -8.10 0.25
N GLY A 114 -0.17 -7.00 0.87
CA GLY A 114 -0.88 -5.73 0.92
C GLY A 114 -1.06 -5.12 -0.46
N ILE A 115 0.02 -4.98 -1.24
CA ILE A 115 -0.03 -4.46 -2.61
C ILE A 115 -0.84 -5.41 -3.51
N LYS A 116 -0.57 -6.72 -3.45
CA LYS A 116 -1.33 -7.75 -4.20
C LYS A 116 -2.84 -7.66 -3.94
N ASN A 117 -3.25 -7.47 -2.68
CA ASN A 117 -4.66 -7.38 -2.29
C ASN A 117 -5.36 -6.11 -2.81
N VAL A 118 -4.60 -5.06 -3.12
CA VAL A 118 -5.15 -3.84 -3.73
C VAL A 118 -5.23 -4.03 -5.24
N LEU A 119 -4.15 -4.50 -5.88
CA LEU A 119 -4.12 -4.73 -7.33
C LEU A 119 -5.14 -5.77 -7.78
N SER A 120 -5.41 -6.80 -6.97
CA SER A 120 -6.44 -7.80 -7.25
C SER A 120 -7.85 -7.20 -7.37
N ARG A 121 -8.10 -6.02 -6.82
CA ARG A 121 -9.41 -5.32 -6.91
C ARG A 121 -9.58 -4.57 -8.21
N TYR A 122 -8.47 -4.12 -8.77
CA TYR A 122 -8.42 -3.47 -10.08
C TYR A 122 -8.18 -4.49 -11.20
N SER A 123 -8.39 -5.79 -10.92
CA SER A 123 -8.12 -6.90 -11.84
C SER A 123 -6.72 -6.80 -12.49
N SER A 124 -5.73 -6.32 -11.72
CA SER A 124 -4.37 -6.03 -12.19
C SER A 124 -3.32 -6.98 -11.61
N TYR A 125 -3.77 -8.02 -10.92
CA TYR A 125 -2.93 -9.07 -10.38
C TYR A 125 -3.76 -10.36 -10.37
N ASP A 126 -3.38 -11.31 -11.21
CA ASP A 126 -4.03 -12.62 -11.33
C ASP A 126 -3.00 -13.71 -11.04
N ASP A 127 -2.97 -14.14 -9.78
CA ASP A 127 -2.07 -15.18 -9.28
C ASP A 127 -2.95 -16.27 -8.65
N PRO A 128 -2.99 -17.48 -9.23
CA PRO A 128 -3.84 -18.57 -8.74
C PRO A 128 -3.58 -18.97 -7.28
N GLU A 129 -2.37 -18.72 -6.75
CA GLU A 129 -2.02 -19.03 -5.36
C GLU A 129 -2.46 -17.92 -4.40
N PHE A 130 -2.74 -16.72 -4.91
CA PHE A 130 -3.10 -15.57 -4.09
C PHE A 130 -4.61 -15.48 -3.85
N SER A 131 -4.99 -15.44 -2.57
CA SER A 131 -6.37 -15.21 -2.16
C SER A 131 -6.52 -13.84 -1.52
N ALA A 132 -7.32 -12.97 -2.15
CA ALA A 132 -7.64 -11.65 -1.62
C ALA A 132 -8.35 -11.73 -0.27
N ARG A 133 -7.94 -10.87 0.67
CA ARG A 133 -8.41 -10.87 2.06
C ARG A 133 -9.00 -9.52 2.44
N LYS A 134 -10.12 -9.56 3.18
CA LYS A 134 -10.71 -8.37 3.81
C LYS A 134 -10.23 -8.26 5.25
N TYR A 135 -9.94 -7.04 5.68
CA TYR A 135 -9.47 -6.77 7.04
C TYR A 135 -10.43 -5.82 7.76
N LYS A 136 -10.60 -6.05 9.06
CA LYS A 136 -11.27 -5.13 9.98
C LYS A 136 -10.44 -4.92 11.22
N THR A 137 -10.71 -3.83 11.92
CA THR A 137 -10.08 -3.50 13.19
C THR A 137 -11.03 -3.90 14.32
N ARG A 138 -10.58 -4.81 15.19
CA ARG A 138 -11.31 -5.26 16.38
C ARG A 138 -10.67 -4.71 17.65
N CYS A 139 -11.50 -4.21 18.55
CA CYS A 139 -11.08 -3.93 19.91
C CYS A 139 -11.02 -5.22 20.75
N TYR A 140 -9.88 -5.60 21.32
CA TYR A 140 -9.80 -6.78 22.18
C TYR A 140 -10.38 -6.56 23.59
N GLY A 141 -10.64 -5.31 23.98
CA GLY A 141 -11.25 -4.95 25.26
C GLY A 141 -12.79 -4.95 25.22
N CYS A 142 -13.38 -4.22 24.27
CA CYS A 142 -14.85 -4.06 24.17
C CYS A 142 -15.47 -4.83 22.99
N PHE A 143 -14.67 -5.57 22.22
CA PHE A 143 -15.07 -6.41 21.09
C PHE A 143 -15.74 -5.72 19.91
N SER A 144 -15.76 -4.38 19.89
CA SER A 144 -16.27 -3.60 18.76
C SER A 144 -15.41 -3.76 17.52
N LEU A 145 -16.08 -3.77 16.36
CA LEU A 145 -15.48 -3.90 15.04
C LEU A 145 -15.60 -2.59 14.27
N PHE A 146 -14.55 -2.27 13.52
CA PHE A 146 -14.47 -1.06 12.71
C PHE A 146 -13.88 -1.42 11.35
N SER A 147 -14.45 -0.87 10.29
CA SER A 147 -13.92 -1.00 8.92
C SER A 147 -12.83 0.04 8.61
N GLU A 148 -12.68 1.04 9.47
CA GLU A 148 -11.69 2.11 9.34
C GLU A 148 -10.38 1.77 10.08
N ASN A 149 -9.29 2.35 9.60
CA ASN A 149 -8.02 2.42 10.33
C ASN A 149 -8.13 3.43 11.48
N LEU A 150 -8.03 2.96 12.72
CA LEU A 150 -8.21 3.76 13.92
C LEU A 150 -7.02 3.58 14.87
N ASP A 151 -6.57 4.66 15.50
CA ASP A 151 -5.56 4.61 16.58
C ASP A 151 -6.19 4.21 17.93
N PHE A 152 -7.42 4.65 18.17
CA PHE A 152 -8.16 4.46 19.42
C PHE A 152 -9.56 3.91 19.14
N CYS A 153 -10.07 3.06 20.04
CA CYS A 153 -11.41 2.52 19.92
C CYS A 153 -12.47 3.61 20.12
N LYS A 154 -13.40 3.76 19.16
CA LYS A 154 -14.51 4.73 19.26
C LYS A 154 -15.47 4.46 20.43
N LYS A 155 -15.50 3.22 20.96
CA LYS A 155 -16.42 2.83 22.06
C LYS A 155 -15.78 2.98 23.44
N CYS A 156 -14.56 2.47 23.64
CA CYS A 156 -13.89 2.51 24.95
C CYS A 156 -12.80 3.57 25.07
N GLY A 157 -12.44 4.28 24.00
CA GLY A 157 -11.41 5.34 23.99
C GLY A 157 -9.97 4.85 24.10
N LEU A 158 -9.76 3.56 24.42
CA LEU A 158 -8.43 2.98 24.63
C LEU A 158 -7.79 2.50 23.33
N ARG A 159 -6.45 2.43 23.35
CA ARG A 159 -5.63 1.87 22.26
C ARG A 159 -5.56 0.34 22.33
N THR A 160 -6.71 -0.29 22.19
CA THR A 160 -6.91 -1.73 22.34
C THR A 160 -7.30 -2.39 21.02
N LEU A 161 -6.81 -1.85 19.90
CA LEU A 161 -7.20 -2.23 18.55
C LEU A 161 -6.23 -3.26 17.95
N THR A 162 -6.81 -4.26 17.27
CA THR A 162 -6.09 -5.36 16.60
C THR A 162 -6.70 -5.59 15.22
N ARG A 163 -5.86 -5.78 14.21
CA ARG A 163 -6.33 -6.13 12.86
C ARG A 163 -6.70 -7.60 12.81
N ILE A 164 -7.87 -7.91 12.25
CA ILE A 164 -8.36 -9.27 12.02
C ILE A 164 -8.74 -9.44 10.56
N THR A 165 -8.63 -10.66 10.07
CA THR A 165 -9.12 -11.04 8.74
C THR A 165 -10.58 -11.44 8.84
N VAL A 166 -11.38 -11.04 7.84
CA VAL A 166 -12.82 -11.32 7.77
C VAL A 166 -13.12 -11.95 6.41
N ALA A 167 -14.02 -12.92 6.39
CA ALA A 167 -14.62 -13.45 5.16
C ALA A 167 -16.14 -13.34 5.23
N ASP A 168 -16.76 -12.99 4.09
CA ASP A 168 -18.21 -12.96 3.96
C ASP A 168 -18.72 -14.39 3.74
N THR A 169 -19.64 -14.83 4.59
CA THR A 169 -20.35 -16.11 4.45
C THR A 169 -21.84 -15.85 4.25
N LYS A 170 -22.58 -16.86 3.78
CA LYS A 170 -24.04 -16.73 3.53
C LYS A 170 -24.83 -16.29 4.77
N ASN A 171 -24.31 -16.55 5.96
CA ASN A 171 -24.96 -16.27 7.25
C ASN A 171 -24.35 -15.05 7.99
N GLY A 172 -23.48 -14.28 7.34
CA GLY A 172 -22.83 -13.10 7.93
C GLY A 172 -21.30 -13.14 7.79
N GLU A 173 -20.61 -12.39 8.64
CA GLU A 173 -19.16 -12.24 8.56
C GLU A 173 -18.44 -13.23 9.49
N MET A 174 -17.59 -14.08 8.90
CA MET A 174 -16.70 -14.97 9.64
C MET A 174 -15.38 -14.27 9.95
N MET A 175 -14.97 -14.29 11.22
CA MET A 175 -13.75 -13.64 11.70
C MET A 175 -12.65 -14.66 11.95
N PHE A 176 -11.45 -14.40 11.45
CA PHE A 176 -10.28 -15.26 11.66
C PHE A 176 -9.34 -14.62 12.68
N PHE A 177 -9.16 -15.31 13.81
CA PHE A 177 -8.24 -14.90 14.86
C PHE A 177 -6.92 -15.66 14.75
N LYS A 178 -5.83 -15.00 15.15
CA LYS A 178 -4.52 -15.65 15.23
C LYS A 178 -4.56 -16.75 16.30
N LYS A 179 -4.31 -18.00 15.91
CA LYS A 179 -4.14 -19.13 16.84
C LYS A 179 -2.97 -18.83 17.78
N GLY A 180 -3.17 -19.01 19.09
CA GLY A 180 -2.16 -18.71 20.10
C GLY A 180 -1.84 -17.22 20.24
N TYR A 181 -2.84 -16.33 20.06
CA TYR A 181 -2.66 -14.90 20.26
C TYR A 181 -2.13 -14.62 21.68
N GLN A 182 -0.90 -14.11 21.76
CA GLN A 182 -0.30 -13.59 22.97
C GLN A 182 -0.38 -12.08 22.95
N TYR A 183 -0.93 -11.50 24.02
CA TYR A 183 -0.97 -10.06 24.17
C TYR A 183 0.45 -9.50 24.27
N ARG A 184 0.82 -8.66 23.29
CA ARG A 184 2.03 -7.84 23.34
C ARG A 184 1.59 -6.42 23.61
N LYS A 185 2.19 -5.78 24.62
CA LYS A 185 1.91 -4.37 24.92
C LYS A 185 2.19 -3.53 23.67
N PRO A 186 1.19 -2.81 23.13
CA PRO A 186 1.40 -2.01 21.94
C PRO A 186 2.43 -0.91 22.21
N ARG A 187 3.25 -0.58 21.20
CA ARG A 187 4.19 0.55 21.28
C ARG A 187 3.41 1.81 21.64
N THR A 188 3.85 2.58 22.63
CA THR A 188 3.18 3.83 23.04
C THR A 188 3.11 4.81 21.87
N LEU A 189 1.93 5.38 21.59
CA LEU A 189 1.81 6.41 20.55
C LEU A 189 2.40 7.69 21.13
N LYS A 190 3.30 8.34 20.41
CA LYS A 190 3.89 9.60 20.86
C LYS A 190 3.73 10.64 19.76
N ASN A 191 3.51 11.89 20.15
CA ASN A 191 3.56 13.00 19.20
C ASN A 191 5.02 13.34 18.84
N THR A 192 5.19 14.31 17.94
CA THR A 192 6.51 14.83 17.53
C THR A 192 7.33 15.42 18.67
N ARG A 193 6.69 15.76 19.80
CA ARG A 193 7.33 16.27 21.02
C ARG A 193 7.66 15.17 22.04
N GLY A 194 7.40 13.90 21.72
CA GLY A 194 7.64 12.76 22.61
C GLY A 194 6.57 12.54 23.68
N VAL A 195 5.49 13.33 23.71
CA VAL A 195 4.37 13.17 24.65
C VAL A 195 3.52 11.98 24.23
N GLU A 196 3.19 11.13 25.20
CA GLU A 196 2.34 9.96 24.99
C GLU A 196 0.88 10.36 24.69
N LEU A 197 0.33 9.79 23.63
CA LEU A 197 -1.06 9.92 23.22
C LEU A 197 -1.82 8.69 23.72
N ARG A 198 -2.73 8.91 24.68
CA ARG A 198 -3.41 7.86 25.46
C ARG A 198 -4.87 7.66 25.06
N SER A 199 -5.52 8.70 24.56
CA SER A 199 -6.95 8.69 24.19
C SER A 199 -7.21 9.59 22.98
N ALA A 200 -8.31 9.32 22.28
CA ALA A 200 -8.81 10.16 21.19
C ALA A 200 -9.21 11.57 21.65
N ASP A 201 -9.66 11.74 22.89
CA ASP A 201 -10.13 13.03 23.43
C ASP A 201 -8.99 13.91 23.94
N GLN A 202 -7.77 13.37 23.99
CA GLN A 202 -6.61 14.08 24.47
C GLN A 202 -6.28 15.27 23.54
N ARG A 203 -6.09 16.47 24.11
CA ARG A 203 -5.77 17.70 23.35
C ARG A 203 -4.54 17.51 22.47
N GLU A 204 -3.50 16.85 22.99
CA GLU A 204 -2.27 16.56 22.25
C GLU A 204 -2.53 15.64 21.05
N TYR A 205 -3.49 14.71 21.14
CA TYR A 205 -3.85 13.85 20.02
C TYR A 205 -4.60 14.62 18.94
N ILE A 206 -5.54 15.49 19.32
CA ILE A 206 -6.23 16.37 18.38
C ILE A 206 -5.23 17.28 17.66
N GLN A 207 -4.27 17.85 18.40
CA GLN A 207 -3.20 18.65 17.81
C GLN A 207 -2.32 17.81 16.88
N HIS A 208 -1.93 16.60 17.30
CA HIS A 208 -1.17 15.67 16.48
C HIS A 208 -1.88 15.37 15.16
N GLN A 209 -3.17 15.07 15.18
CA GLN A 209 -3.95 14.84 13.97
C GLN A 209 -3.99 16.08 13.06
N LYS A 210 -4.13 17.29 13.62
CA LYS A 210 -4.11 18.54 12.85
C LYS A 210 -2.76 18.77 12.18
N VAL A 211 -1.66 18.52 12.90
CA VAL A 211 -0.30 18.65 12.35
C VAL A 211 -0.09 17.62 11.23
N MET A 212 -0.50 16.37 11.43
CA MET A 212 -0.39 15.34 10.38
C MET A 212 -1.19 15.69 9.13
N ARG A 213 -2.43 16.17 9.28
CA ARG A 213 -3.23 16.68 8.15
C ARG A 213 -2.57 17.87 7.46
N SER A 214 -2.01 18.81 8.23
CA SER A 214 -1.33 19.97 7.66
C SER A 214 -0.06 19.60 6.91
N ARG A 215 0.70 18.60 7.38
CA ARG A 215 1.89 18.09 6.67
C ARG A 215 1.50 17.42 5.36
N MET A 216 0.48 16.57 5.41
CA MET A 216 -0.07 15.91 4.21
C MET A 216 -0.51 16.94 3.16
N ASN A 217 -1.15 18.04 3.59
CA ASN A 217 -1.55 19.13 2.69
C ASN A 217 -0.38 19.99 2.18
N ARG A 218 0.74 20.08 2.91
CA ARG A 218 1.94 20.82 2.46
C ARG A 218 2.74 20.02 1.44
N ASN A 219 2.95 18.72 1.69
CA ASN A 219 3.60 17.85 0.71
C ASN A 219 2.85 17.84 -0.63
N ARG A 220 1.51 17.93 -0.60
CA ARG A 220 0.70 18.14 -1.83
C ARG A 220 1.03 19.43 -2.58
N LYS A 221 1.32 20.53 -1.87
CA LYS A 221 1.58 21.83 -2.50
C LYS A 221 3.02 22.01 -2.98
N GLU A 222 3.98 21.27 -2.42
CA GLU A 222 5.39 21.33 -2.82
C GLU A 222 5.69 20.48 -4.07
N ILE A 223 4.79 19.58 -4.47
CA ILE A 223 4.92 18.76 -5.69
C ILE A 223 4.29 19.49 -6.92
N ASP A 224 3.38 20.44 -6.67
CA ASP A 224 2.68 21.26 -7.67
C ASP A 224 3.51 22.44 -8.24
N PHE A 225 4.82 22.54 -7.96
CA PHE A 225 5.69 23.66 -8.40
C PHE A 225 6.91 23.24 -9.21
#